data_AF-A0A9W9JYY9-F1
#
_entry.id   AF-A0A9W9JYY9-F1
#
_cell.length_a   1.000
_cell.length_b   1.000
_cell.length_c   1.000
_cell.angle_alpha   90.00
_cell.angle_beta   90.00
_cell.angle_gamma   90.00
#
_symmetry.space_group_name_H-M   'P 1'
#
loop_
_entity.id
_entity.type
_entity.pdbx_description
1 polymer ?
#
loop_
_entity_poly.entity_id
_entity_poly.type
_entity_poly.pdbx_seq_one_letter_code
_entity_poly.pdbx_strand_id
1 'polypeptide(L)'
;MSSNLWRSIVLEVIIRFTSMTFFTTDLQPANILFSDDCDLSSDILMEPELSPVNWLPKIQIDNSAPQYLVVSQRPRGMLDNAVFSALTVKIGDLGGAMWSGQYDSLPVTPTALRAPELLEKCPWNEKIDIWTLGCLIFQLATNEPLFPLESFGCTADEIHQLLISRLHTFIEGGSDSFAVYLEERLPSDFGTESVEQLVHFLWSMLQENPQDRPSAAALLEHPFLVG
;
A
#
# COMPACT_ATOMS: atom_id res chain seq x y z
N MET A 1 -2.74 -5.97 17.95
CA MET A 1 -3.32 -4.61 17.72
C MET A 1 -4.80 -4.85 17.49
N SER A 2 -5.70 -4.17 18.21
CA SER A 2 -7.14 -4.43 18.10
C SER A 2 -7.72 -4.05 16.73
N SER A 3 -8.87 -4.60 16.34
CA SER A 3 -9.54 -4.28 15.08
C SER A 3 -9.92 -2.79 14.93
N ASN A 4 -10.37 -2.15 16.02
CA ASN A 4 -10.72 -0.72 16.05
C ASN A 4 -9.57 0.19 15.62
N LEU A 5 -8.36 -0.23 15.91
CA LEU A 5 -7.14 0.48 15.56
C LEU A 5 -6.90 0.42 14.04
N TRP A 6 -6.97 -0.77 13.44
CA TRP A 6 -6.89 -0.91 11.98
C TRP A 6 -7.95 -0.09 11.26
N ARG A 7 -9.19 -0.09 11.76
CA ARG A 7 -10.28 0.72 11.20
C ARG A 7 -9.94 2.21 11.18
N SER A 8 -9.36 2.75 12.26
CA SER A 8 -9.01 4.18 12.35
C SER A 8 -7.94 4.58 11.33
N ILE A 9 -6.90 3.75 11.16
CA ILE A 9 -5.84 3.99 10.16
C ILE A 9 -6.44 3.96 8.74
N VAL A 10 -7.22 2.93 8.44
CA VAL A 10 -7.84 2.76 7.12
C VAL A 10 -8.80 3.91 6.82
N LEU A 11 -9.59 4.35 7.79
CA LEU A 11 -10.48 5.50 7.67
C LEU A 11 -9.70 6.77 7.29
N GLU A 12 -8.63 7.10 8.01
CA GLU A 12 -7.81 8.29 7.72
C GLU A 12 -7.17 8.22 6.32
N VAL A 13 -6.68 7.05 5.90
CA VAL A 13 -6.16 6.87 4.54
C VAL A 13 -7.24 7.18 3.50
N ILE A 14 -8.46 6.66 3.68
CA ILE A 14 -9.56 6.85 2.72
C ILE A 14 -10.08 8.29 2.73
N ILE A 15 -10.13 8.94 3.89
CA ILE A 15 -10.47 10.37 4.00
C ILE A 15 -9.49 11.19 3.17
N ARG A 16 -8.19 10.95 3.30
CA ARG A 16 -7.16 11.65 2.51
C ARG A 16 -7.30 11.34 1.03
N PHE A 17 -7.49 10.08 0.68
CA PHE A 17 -7.69 9.65 -0.69
C PHE A 17 -8.91 10.32 -1.35
N THR A 18 -10.03 10.43 -0.62
CA THR A 18 -11.27 11.08 -1.08
C THR A 18 -11.11 12.59 -1.26
N SER A 19 -10.23 13.21 -0.46
CA SER A 19 -9.98 14.66 -0.54
C SER A 19 -9.09 15.08 -1.72
N MET A 20 -8.49 14.12 -2.43
CA MET A 20 -7.62 14.40 -3.58
C MET A 20 -8.43 14.78 -4.82
N THR A 21 -7.91 15.75 -5.58
CA THR A 21 -8.48 16.16 -6.87
C THR A 21 -7.80 15.49 -8.07
N PHE A 22 -6.85 14.60 -7.80
CA PHE A 22 -6.03 13.86 -8.76
C PHE A 22 -5.94 12.40 -8.31
N PHE A 23 -5.49 11.53 -9.20
CA PHE A 23 -5.19 10.13 -8.91
C PHE A 23 -3.69 10.00 -8.67
N THR A 24 -3.31 9.18 -7.71
CA THR A 24 -1.92 9.02 -7.28
C THR A 24 -1.12 8.26 -8.32
N THR A 25 -1.68 7.16 -8.83
CA THR A 25 -1.04 6.17 -9.71
C THR A 25 0.26 5.55 -9.19
N ASP A 26 0.82 6.02 -8.07
CA ASP A 26 2.00 5.51 -7.38
C ASP A 26 1.75 5.27 -5.89
N LEU A 27 0.54 4.87 -5.51
CA LEU A 27 0.26 4.59 -4.10
C LEU A 27 1.03 3.34 -3.65
N GLN A 28 1.85 3.48 -2.62
CA GLN A 28 2.67 2.42 -2.03
C GLN A 28 2.92 2.69 -0.55
N PRO A 29 3.35 1.68 0.26
CA PRO A 29 3.54 1.88 1.69
C PRO A 29 4.51 3.01 2.03
N ALA A 30 5.53 3.22 1.19
CA ALA A 30 6.52 4.29 1.38
C ALA A 30 5.93 5.71 1.24
N ASN A 31 4.79 5.84 0.57
CA ASN A 31 4.12 7.10 0.29
C ASN A 31 3.01 7.40 1.32
N ILE A 32 2.76 6.51 2.28
CA ILE A 32 1.81 6.73 3.37
C ILE A 32 2.59 7.11 4.62
N LEU A 33 2.46 8.38 5.02
CA LEU A 33 3.17 8.97 6.14
C LEU A 33 2.24 9.08 7.34
N PHE A 34 2.78 8.74 8.51
CA PHE A 34 2.09 8.88 9.79
C PHE A 34 2.74 9.98 10.61
N SER A 35 1.91 10.84 11.18
CA SER A 35 2.30 11.90 12.10
C SER A 35 1.56 11.67 13.41
N ASP A 36 2.30 11.66 14.51
CA ASP A 36 1.73 11.78 15.85
C ASP A 36 1.96 13.23 16.32
N ASP A 37 1.06 13.79 17.12
CA ASP A 37 1.21 15.12 17.74
C ASP A 37 2.26 15.11 18.86
N CYS A 38 2.90 13.97 19.12
CA CYS A 38 4.08 13.89 19.96
C CYS A 38 5.17 14.82 19.41
N ASP A 39 5.51 15.86 20.16
CA ASP A 39 6.70 16.68 19.94
C ASP A 39 7.87 15.73 19.67
N LEU A 40 8.31 15.67 18.40
CA LEU A 40 9.53 14.98 18.01
C LEU A 40 10.68 15.76 18.65
N SER A 41 10.92 15.52 19.94
CA SER A 41 12.09 16.02 20.62
C SER A 41 13.31 15.56 19.84
N SER A 42 14.34 16.40 19.78
CA SER A 42 15.65 16.06 19.19
C SER A 42 16.24 14.76 19.73
N ASP A 43 15.70 14.24 20.82
CA ASP A 43 16.15 13.05 21.54
C ASP A 43 15.76 11.73 20.84
N ILE A 44 14.88 11.76 19.83
CA ILE A 44 14.50 10.58 19.02
C ILE A 44 15.55 10.30 17.94
N LEU A 45 16.28 11.33 17.50
CA LEU A 45 17.33 11.18 16.49
C LEU A 45 18.62 10.73 17.18
N MET A 46 19.09 9.54 16.82
CA MET A 46 20.40 9.05 17.25
C MET A 46 21.50 9.82 16.50
N GLU A 47 22.73 9.84 17.03
CA GLU A 47 23.86 10.33 16.25
C GLU A 47 23.99 9.52 14.94
N PRO A 48 24.17 10.18 13.77
CA PRO A 48 24.22 9.50 12.49
C PRO A 48 25.43 8.57 12.41
N GLU A 49 25.16 7.28 12.18
CA GLU A 49 26.21 6.30 11.91
C GLU A 49 26.66 6.45 10.45
N LEU A 50 27.88 6.94 10.26
CA LEU A 50 28.50 7.13 8.95
C LEU A 50 29.18 5.83 8.49
N SER A 51 28.73 5.31 7.34
CA SER A 51 29.40 4.19 6.66
C SER A 51 30.13 4.72 5.42
N PRO A 52 31.45 4.51 5.27
CA PRO A 52 32.16 4.92 4.06
C PRO A 52 31.63 4.18 2.82
N VAL A 53 31.54 4.88 1.69
CA VAL A 53 31.17 4.26 0.42
C VAL A 53 32.34 3.43 -0.10
N ASN A 54 32.11 2.13 -0.28
CA ASN A 54 33.06 1.20 -0.87
C ASN A 54 32.73 0.98 -2.34
N TRP A 55 33.66 1.37 -3.22
CA TRP A 55 33.52 1.20 -4.65
C TRP A 55 33.77 -0.25 -5.06
N LEU A 56 32.96 -0.77 -5.98
CA LEU A 56 33.18 -2.11 -6.54
C LEU A 56 34.52 -2.16 -7.30
N PRO A 57 35.22 -3.31 -7.29
CA PRO A 57 36.45 -3.47 -8.05
C PRO A 57 36.22 -3.13 -9.53
N LYS A 58 37.12 -2.33 -10.12
CA LYS A 58 37.11 -1.85 -11.52
C LYS A 58 36.18 -0.66 -11.82
N ILE A 59 35.50 -0.08 -10.84
CA ILE A 59 34.82 1.22 -11.02
C ILE A 59 35.85 2.34 -10.85
N GLN A 60 35.86 3.32 -11.77
CA GLN A 60 36.64 4.54 -11.60
C GLN A 60 35.99 5.40 -10.52
N ILE A 61 36.76 5.72 -9.47
CA ILE A 61 36.29 6.60 -8.40
C ILE A 61 36.19 8.03 -8.95
N ASP A 62 35.03 8.64 -8.78
CA ASP A 62 34.76 10.04 -9.09
C ASP A 62 33.89 10.70 -7.99
N ASN A 63 33.43 11.92 -8.24
CA ASN A 63 32.60 12.67 -7.29
C ASN A 63 31.08 12.44 -7.50
N SER A 64 30.69 11.36 -8.18
CA SER A 64 29.27 11.06 -8.43
C SER A 64 28.54 10.51 -7.20
N ALA A 65 29.27 9.92 -6.25
CA ALA A 65 28.72 9.37 -5.01
C ALA A 65 29.23 10.15 -3.78
N PRO A 66 28.42 10.25 -2.70
CA PRO A 66 28.87 10.84 -1.44
C PRO A 66 29.99 10.01 -0.80
N GLN A 67 30.80 10.64 0.05
CA GLN A 67 31.91 9.95 0.75
C GLN A 67 31.39 8.95 1.81
N TYR A 68 30.22 9.23 2.39
CA TYR A 68 29.61 8.42 3.44
C TYR A 68 28.12 8.21 3.13
N LEU A 69 27.62 7.02 3.46
CA LEU A 69 26.21 6.72 3.60
C LEU A 69 25.82 6.87 5.06
N VAL A 70 24.58 7.30 5.30
CA VAL A 70 23.97 7.31 6.63
C VAL A 70 22.97 6.17 6.68
N VAL A 71 23.06 5.31 7.69
CA VAL A 71 22.06 4.25 7.90
C VAL A 71 20.71 4.91 8.22
N SER A 72 19.63 4.41 7.61
CA SER A 72 18.29 4.92 7.87
C SER A 72 17.93 4.73 9.35
N GLN A 73 17.83 5.84 10.08
CA GLN A 73 17.41 5.86 11.47
C GLN A 73 15.89 5.83 11.52
N ARG A 74 15.31 4.63 11.38
CA ARG A 74 13.88 4.41 11.59
C ARG A 74 13.68 4.07 13.06
N PRO A 75 13.12 4.98 13.88
CA PRO A 75 12.93 4.67 15.29
C PRO A 75 11.87 3.57 15.38
N ARG A 76 12.25 2.41 15.89
CA ARG A 76 11.34 1.25 16.03
C ARG A 76 10.43 1.50 17.23
N GLY A 77 9.18 1.08 17.11
CA GLY A 77 8.21 1.19 18.19
C GLY A 77 7.67 2.60 18.46
N MET A 78 7.90 3.56 17.55
CA MET A 78 7.33 4.92 17.68
C MET A 78 5.80 4.92 17.83
N LEU A 79 5.14 3.95 17.20
CA LEU A 79 3.69 3.83 17.23
C LEU A 79 3.20 2.85 18.31
N ASP A 80 4.08 2.25 19.12
CA ASP A 80 3.70 1.24 20.12
C ASP A 80 2.75 1.82 21.18
N ASN A 81 2.92 3.12 21.50
CA ASN A 81 2.10 3.85 22.47
C ASN A 81 1.27 4.98 21.82
N ALA A 82 1.26 5.07 20.48
CA ALA A 82 0.55 6.15 19.80
C ALA A 82 -0.95 6.04 20.08
N VAL A 83 -1.57 7.18 20.39
CA VAL A 83 -3.04 7.25 20.47
C VAL A 83 -3.54 7.39 19.04
N PHE A 84 -4.01 6.29 18.46
CA PHE A 84 -4.30 6.25 17.03
C PHE A 84 -5.44 7.16 16.57
N SER A 85 -6.31 7.61 17.48
CA SER A 85 -7.29 8.67 17.16
C SER A 85 -6.66 10.05 16.98
N ALA A 86 -5.40 10.24 17.38
CA ALA A 86 -4.60 11.45 17.16
C ALA A 86 -3.59 11.28 16.01
N LEU A 87 -3.49 10.07 15.43
CA LEU A 87 -2.59 9.80 14.33
C LEU A 87 -3.12 10.47 13.06
N THR A 88 -2.32 11.36 12.47
CA THR A 88 -2.64 11.98 11.19
C THR A 88 -1.95 11.22 10.06
N VAL A 89 -2.74 10.75 9.09
CA VAL A 89 -2.21 10.17 7.85
C VAL A 89 -2.04 11.26 6.79
N LYS A 90 -0.91 11.21 6.07
CA LYS A 90 -0.64 12.02 4.89
C LYS A 90 -0.16 11.13 3.75
N ILE A 91 -0.66 11.35 2.54
CA ILE A 91 -0.16 10.69 1.34
C ILE A 91 0.83 11.64 0.68
N GLY A 92 2.06 11.17 0.50
CA GLY A 92 3.17 11.88 -0.13
C GLY A 92 3.49 11.38 -1.52
N ASP A 93 4.60 11.89 -2.06
CA ASP A 93 5.15 11.58 -3.39
C ASP A 93 4.13 11.58 -4.54
N LEU A 94 3.88 12.80 -5.04
CA LEU A 94 2.91 13.04 -6.12
C LEU A 94 3.58 13.14 -7.49
N GLY A 95 4.82 12.64 -7.64
CA GLY A 95 5.55 12.68 -8.91
C GLY A 95 4.86 11.91 -10.04
N GLY A 96 4.08 10.89 -9.68
CA GLY A 96 3.25 10.09 -10.57
C GLY A 96 1.79 10.54 -10.68
N ALA A 97 1.38 11.61 -9.99
CA ALA A 97 -0.03 11.96 -9.91
C ALA A 97 -0.61 12.43 -11.26
N MET A 98 -1.86 12.06 -11.53
CA MET A 98 -2.54 12.32 -12.81
C MET A 98 -3.92 12.94 -12.58
N TRP A 99 -4.33 13.85 -13.46
CA TRP A 99 -5.65 14.47 -13.40
C TRP A 99 -6.71 13.63 -14.12
N SER A 100 -7.96 13.80 -13.72
CA SER A 100 -9.11 13.23 -14.44
C SER A 100 -9.08 13.61 -15.91
N GLY A 101 -9.21 12.60 -16.78
CA GLY A 101 -9.14 12.77 -18.24
C GLY A 101 -7.75 12.62 -18.84
N GLN A 102 -6.69 12.42 -18.06
CA GLN A 102 -5.32 12.18 -18.57
C GLN A 102 -5.00 10.69 -18.78
N TYR A 103 -5.98 9.87 -19.16
CA TYR A 103 -5.83 8.41 -19.20
C TYR A 103 -4.96 7.88 -20.37
N ASP A 104 -4.47 8.77 -21.23
CA ASP A 104 -3.62 8.42 -22.38
C ASP A 104 -2.16 8.12 -22.02
N SER A 105 -1.71 8.49 -20.82
CA SER A 105 -0.34 8.20 -20.35
C SER A 105 -0.31 6.90 -19.53
N LEU A 106 0.80 6.17 -19.54
CA LEU A 106 0.90 4.96 -18.72
C LEU A 106 1.09 5.34 -17.23
N PRO A 107 0.27 4.81 -16.30
CA PRO A 107 0.45 5.06 -14.88
C PRO A 107 1.73 4.39 -14.37
N VAL A 108 2.32 4.96 -13.32
CA VAL A 108 3.58 4.49 -12.73
C VAL A 108 3.39 3.45 -11.62
N THR A 109 2.22 2.80 -11.58
CA THR A 109 1.81 1.92 -10.48
C THR A 109 2.81 0.77 -10.27
N PRO A 110 3.27 0.54 -9.01
CA PRO A 110 4.18 -0.55 -8.68
C PRO A 110 3.64 -1.90 -9.14
N THR A 111 4.49 -2.72 -9.75
CA THR A 111 4.08 -3.95 -10.46
C THR A 111 3.23 -4.90 -9.61
N ALA A 112 3.52 -5.07 -8.32
CA ALA A 112 2.76 -5.94 -7.40
C ALA A 112 1.37 -5.39 -7.01
N LEU A 113 1.13 -4.09 -7.26
CA LEU A 113 -0.08 -3.36 -6.87
C LEU A 113 -0.95 -2.98 -8.06
N ARG A 114 -0.56 -3.40 -9.28
CA ARG A 114 -1.28 -3.11 -10.51
C ARG A 114 -2.62 -3.82 -10.52
N ALA A 115 -3.66 -3.08 -10.87
CA ALA A 115 -4.99 -3.60 -11.13
C ALA A 115 -5.00 -4.52 -12.38
N PRO A 116 -5.99 -5.44 -12.49
CA PRO A 116 -6.18 -6.32 -13.64
C PRO A 116 -6.00 -5.63 -14.98
N GLU A 117 -6.68 -4.49 -15.17
CA GLU A 117 -6.66 -3.74 -16.42
C GLU A 117 -5.27 -3.20 -16.79
N LEU A 118 -4.39 -2.94 -15.81
CA LEU A 118 -3.01 -2.52 -16.07
C LEU A 118 -2.11 -3.71 -16.44
N LEU A 119 -2.37 -4.89 -15.88
CA LEU A 119 -1.65 -6.11 -16.23
C LEU A 119 -2.07 -6.59 -17.64
N GLU A 120 -3.36 -6.53 -17.95
CA GLU A 120 -3.88 -6.96 -19.24
C GLU A 120 -3.74 -5.90 -20.35
N LYS A 121 -3.23 -4.71 -20.01
CA LYS A 121 -3.08 -3.56 -20.92
C LYS A 121 -4.42 -3.10 -21.52
N CYS A 122 -5.48 -3.22 -20.72
CA CYS A 122 -6.80 -2.69 -21.01
C CYS A 122 -6.88 -1.19 -20.72
N PRO A 123 -7.90 -0.48 -21.24
CA PRO A 123 -8.21 0.88 -20.82
C PRO A 123 -8.39 0.95 -19.29
N TRP A 124 -7.83 1.98 -18.68
CA TRP A 124 -7.81 2.16 -17.24
C TRP A 124 -8.38 3.54 -16.88
N ASN A 125 -8.79 3.69 -15.62
CA ASN A 125 -9.24 4.96 -15.06
C ASN A 125 -8.81 5.07 -13.58
N GLU A 126 -9.39 6.00 -12.83
CA GLU A 126 -9.07 6.22 -11.41
C GLU A 126 -9.28 5.02 -10.49
N LYS A 127 -10.01 4.00 -10.94
CA LYS A 127 -10.30 2.79 -10.16
C LYS A 127 -9.07 1.91 -9.98
N ILE A 128 -7.97 2.15 -10.70
CA ILE A 128 -6.68 1.51 -10.43
C ILE A 128 -6.21 1.80 -9.01
N ASP A 129 -6.43 3.03 -8.52
CA ASP A 129 -5.99 3.41 -7.18
C ASP A 129 -6.89 2.78 -6.10
N ILE A 130 -8.17 2.50 -6.39
CA ILE A 130 -9.05 1.77 -5.47
C ILE A 130 -8.56 0.33 -5.31
N TRP A 131 -8.16 -0.32 -6.40
CA TRP A 131 -7.53 -1.65 -6.34
C TRP A 131 -6.23 -1.60 -5.54
N THR A 132 -5.33 -0.67 -5.87
CA THR A 132 -4.06 -0.48 -5.16
C THR A 132 -4.28 -0.24 -3.66
N LEU A 133 -5.25 0.59 -3.30
CA LEU A 133 -5.60 0.83 -1.91
C LEU A 133 -6.09 -0.44 -1.21
N GLY A 134 -6.86 -1.30 -1.89
CA GLY A 134 -7.28 -2.60 -1.36
C GLY A 134 -6.09 -3.51 -1.06
N CYS A 135 -5.13 -3.60 -1.99
CA CYS A 135 -3.89 -4.35 -1.78
C CYS A 135 -3.08 -3.81 -0.58
N LEU A 136 -3.05 -2.49 -0.39
CA LEU A 136 -2.32 -1.87 0.72
C LEU A 136 -3.01 -2.04 2.06
N ILE A 137 -4.35 -1.96 2.13
CA ILE A 137 -5.10 -2.23 3.35
C ILE A 137 -4.94 -3.69 3.76
N PHE A 138 -4.97 -4.62 2.79
CA PHE A 138 -4.62 -6.02 3.04
C PHE A 138 -3.21 -6.13 3.65
N GLN A 139 -2.21 -5.50 3.02
CA GLN A 139 -0.83 -5.57 3.48
C GLN A 139 -0.62 -4.95 4.85
N LEU A 140 -1.33 -3.87 5.16
CA LEU A 140 -1.32 -3.27 6.48
C LEU A 140 -1.87 -4.27 7.50
N ALA A 141 -3.04 -4.87 7.25
CA ALA A 141 -3.69 -5.77 8.20
C ALA A 141 -2.91 -7.09 8.45
N THR A 142 -2.23 -7.62 7.43
CA THR A 142 -1.54 -8.92 7.49
C THR A 142 -0.03 -8.83 7.62
N ASN A 143 0.55 -7.63 7.40
CA ASN A 143 1.99 -7.41 7.22
C ASN A 143 2.60 -8.19 6.04
N GLU A 144 1.77 -8.68 5.11
CA GLU A 144 2.18 -9.43 3.91
C GLU A 144 1.58 -8.80 2.64
N PRO A 145 2.30 -8.71 1.52
CA PRO A 145 1.71 -8.23 0.27
C PRO A 145 0.66 -9.23 -0.23
N LEU A 146 -0.46 -8.75 -0.78
CA LEU A 146 -1.50 -9.60 -1.39
C LEU A 146 -0.95 -10.44 -2.55
N PHE A 147 -0.10 -9.83 -3.38
CA PHE A 147 0.58 -10.48 -4.50
C PHE A 147 2.11 -10.40 -4.30
N PRO A 148 2.74 -11.35 -3.58
CA PRO A 148 4.18 -11.31 -3.33
C PRO A 148 4.98 -11.47 -4.62
N LEU A 149 6.06 -10.71 -4.81
CA LEU A 149 6.92 -10.84 -5.97
C LEU A 149 8.24 -11.52 -5.60
N GLU A 150 8.49 -12.68 -6.20
CA GLU A 150 9.83 -13.26 -6.25
C GLU A 150 10.51 -12.76 -7.53
N SER A 151 11.21 -11.64 -7.41
CA SER A 151 11.82 -10.96 -8.57
C SER A 151 13.28 -11.34 -8.81
N PHE A 152 13.91 -12.07 -7.89
CA PHE A 152 15.33 -12.38 -8.00
C PHE A 152 15.59 -13.37 -9.14
N GLY A 153 16.27 -12.91 -10.19
CA GLY A 153 16.62 -13.73 -11.35
C GLY A 153 15.50 -13.88 -12.40
N CYS A 154 14.33 -13.27 -12.18
CA CYS A 154 13.24 -13.25 -13.14
C CYS A 154 13.31 -12.02 -14.06
N THR A 155 12.92 -12.21 -15.31
CA THR A 155 12.68 -11.15 -16.28
C THR A 155 11.37 -10.42 -16.00
N ALA A 156 11.19 -9.23 -16.58
CA ALA A 156 9.95 -8.47 -16.46
C ALA A 156 8.74 -9.25 -17.00
N ASP A 157 8.91 -9.99 -18.09
CA ASP A 157 7.85 -10.80 -18.70
C ASP A 157 7.47 -12.00 -17.82
N GLU A 158 8.43 -12.67 -17.20
CA GLU A 158 8.16 -13.76 -16.25
C GLU A 158 7.39 -13.27 -15.02
N ILE A 159 7.79 -12.13 -14.45
CA ILE A 159 7.08 -11.50 -13.33
C ILE A 159 5.65 -11.14 -13.75
N HIS A 160 5.49 -10.60 -14.95
CA HIS A 160 4.19 -10.22 -15.48
C HIS A 160 3.25 -11.42 -15.65
N GLN A 161 3.74 -12.51 -16.24
CA GLN A 161 2.96 -13.74 -16.40
C GLN A 161 2.62 -14.40 -15.05
N LEU A 162 3.55 -14.38 -14.09
CA LEU A 162 3.30 -14.87 -12.75
C LEU A 162 2.17 -14.08 -12.06
N LEU A 163 2.18 -12.75 -12.20
CA LEU A 163 1.14 -11.89 -11.63
C LEU A 163 -0.23 -12.15 -12.26
N ILE A 164 -0.31 -12.24 -13.59
CA ILE A 164 -1.57 -12.57 -14.28
C ILE A 164 -2.11 -13.93 -13.80
N SER A 165 -1.24 -14.95 -13.72
CA SER A 165 -1.65 -16.27 -13.23
C SER A 165 -2.18 -16.22 -11.80
N ARG A 166 -1.52 -15.49 -10.90
CA ARG A 166 -1.96 -15.37 -9.51
C ARG A 166 -3.26 -14.59 -9.39
N LEU A 167 -3.40 -13.53 -10.18
CA LEU A 167 -4.62 -12.74 -10.25
C LEU A 167 -5.80 -13.59 -10.69
N HIS A 168 -5.66 -14.38 -11.76
CA HIS A 168 -6.74 -15.27 -12.20
C HIS A 168 -7.14 -16.27 -11.12
N THR A 169 -6.16 -16.95 -10.48
CA THR A 169 -6.46 -17.87 -9.37
C THR A 169 -7.15 -17.16 -8.20
N PHE A 170 -6.76 -15.93 -7.89
CA PHE A 170 -7.38 -15.12 -6.84
C PHE A 170 -8.85 -14.78 -7.19
N ILE A 171 -9.12 -14.31 -8.40
CA ILE A 171 -10.47 -13.97 -8.85
C ILE A 171 -11.37 -15.21 -8.97
N GLU A 172 -10.86 -16.31 -9.54
CA GLU A 172 -11.56 -17.59 -9.67
C GLU A 172 -11.93 -18.19 -8.30
N GLY A 173 -11.09 -18.00 -7.29
CA GLY A 173 -11.35 -18.45 -5.92
C GLY A 173 -12.50 -17.71 -5.24
N GLY A 174 -12.78 -16.48 -5.68
CA GLY A 174 -13.87 -15.67 -5.16
C GLY A 174 -13.72 -15.23 -3.70
N SER A 175 -14.78 -14.61 -3.17
CA SER A 175 -14.78 -14.04 -1.82
C SER A 175 -14.58 -15.08 -0.71
N ASP A 176 -15.06 -16.31 -0.89
CA ASP A 176 -14.95 -17.36 0.15
C ASP A 176 -13.50 -17.83 0.31
N SER A 177 -12.79 -18.05 -0.81
CA SER A 177 -11.37 -18.39 -0.78
C SER A 177 -10.54 -17.23 -0.21
N PHE A 178 -10.88 -15.99 -0.59
CA PHE A 178 -10.25 -14.80 -0.05
C PHE A 178 -10.46 -14.65 1.47
N ALA A 179 -11.66 -14.97 1.97
CA ALA A 179 -11.96 -14.93 3.40
C ALA A 179 -11.03 -15.83 4.20
N VAL A 180 -10.87 -17.08 3.76
CA VAL A 180 -9.94 -18.04 4.38
C VAL A 180 -8.51 -17.54 4.30
N TYR A 181 -8.09 -17.08 3.13
CA TYR A 181 -6.73 -16.57 2.90
C TYR A 181 -6.38 -15.39 3.81
N LEU A 182 -7.32 -14.47 4.03
CA LEU A 182 -7.18 -13.33 4.91
C LEU A 182 -7.18 -13.75 6.38
N GLU A 183 -8.14 -14.57 6.81
CA GLU A 183 -8.30 -14.99 8.20
C GLU A 183 -7.06 -15.73 8.72
N GLU A 184 -6.43 -16.59 7.91
CA GLU A 184 -5.19 -17.30 8.25
C GLU A 184 -3.99 -16.37 8.55
N ARG A 185 -4.03 -15.12 8.08
CA ARG A 185 -2.94 -14.13 8.20
C ARG A 185 -3.22 -13.03 9.21
N LEU A 186 -4.47 -12.90 9.64
CA LEU A 186 -4.83 -11.88 10.62
C LEU A 186 -4.36 -12.29 12.02
N PRO A 187 -4.09 -11.31 12.90
CA PRO A 187 -3.87 -11.58 14.32
C PRO A 187 -5.04 -12.34 14.94
N SER A 188 -4.76 -13.29 15.84
CA SER A 188 -5.81 -14.08 16.51
C SER A 188 -6.77 -13.25 17.37
N ASP A 189 -6.38 -12.03 17.74
CA ASP A 189 -7.18 -11.06 18.50
C ASP A 189 -7.98 -10.09 17.61
N PHE A 190 -8.03 -10.28 16.28
CA PHE A 190 -8.74 -9.38 15.36
C PHE A 190 -10.28 -9.43 15.51
N GLY A 191 -10.82 -10.59 15.92
CA GLY A 191 -12.25 -10.80 16.16
C GLY A 191 -13.05 -11.09 14.89
N THR A 192 -13.86 -12.15 14.91
CA THR A 192 -14.52 -12.74 13.72
C THR A 192 -15.47 -11.77 12.99
N GLU A 193 -16.29 -11.01 13.72
CA GLU A 193 -17.17 -10.00 13.12
C GLU A 193 -16.37 -8.94 12.34
N SER A 194 -15.22 -8.53 12.86
CA SER A 194 -14.32 -7.59 12.18
C SER A 194 -13.72 -8.21 10.92
N VAL A 195 -13.42 -9.52 10.94
CA VAL A 195 -12.89 -10.25 9.77
C VAL A 195 -13.93 -10.27 8.66
N GLU A 196 -15.17 -10.66 8.93
CA GLU A 196 -16.25 -10.71 7.92
C GLU A 196 -16.46 -9.34 7.26
N GLN A 197 -16.49 -8.27 8.08
CA GLN A 197 -16.61 -6.91 7.58
C GLN A 197 -15.39 -6.48 6.75
N LEU A 198 -14.17 -6.83 7.17
CA LEU A 198 -12.94 -6.53 6.43
C LEU A 198 -12.88 -7.29 5.10
N VAL A 199 -13.30 -8.56 5.07
CA VAL A 199 -13.41 -9.35 3.84
C VAL A 199 -14.35 -8.67 2.86
N HIS A 200 -15.57 -8.33 3.29
CA HIS A 200 -16.54 -7.66 2.42
C HIS A 200 -16.00 -6.31 1.91
N PHE A 201 -15.32 -5.57 2.79
CA PHE A 201 -14.71 -4.28 2.47
C PHE A 201 -13.62 -4.41 1.41
N LEU A 202 -12.60 -5.24 1.66
CA LEU A 202 -11.48 -5.46 0.74
C LEU A 202 -11.95 -6.09 -0.56
N TRP A 203 -12.86 -7.06 -0.51
CA TRP A 203 -13.39 -7.69 -1.71
C TRP A 203 -14.09 -6.65 -2.60
N SER A 204 -14.86 -5.72 -2.05
CA SER A 204 -15.48 -4.64 -2.84
C SER A 204 -14.47 -3.81 -3.65
N MET A 205 -13.25 -3.66 -3.15
CA MET A 205 -12.17 -2.90 -3.80
C MET A 205 -11.39 -3.76 -4.82
N LEU A 206 -11.32 -5.06 -4.59
CA LEU A 206 -10.53 -6.04 -5.36
C LEU A 206 -11.37 -6.74 -6.45
N GLN A 207 -12.29 -6.00 -7.08
CA GLN A 207 -13.08 -6.51 -8.20
C GLN A 207 -12.29 -6.47 -9.51
N GLU A 208 -12.43 -7.51 -10.33
CA GLU A 208 -11.77 -7.59 -11.64
C GLU A 208 -12.18 -6.42 -12.54
N ASN A 209 -13.49 -6.21 -12.69
CA ASN A 209 -14.06 -5.10 -13.46
C ASN A 209 -13.98 -3.78 -12.65
N PRO A 210 -13.33 -2.73 -13.18
CA PRO A 210 -13.21 -1.43 -12.51
C PRO A 210 -14.54 -0.78 -12.13
N GLN A 211 -15.63 -1.04 -12.87
CA GLN A 211 -16.94 -0.45 -12.61
C GLN A 211 -17.62 -1.02 -11.37
N ASP A 212 -17.25 -2.25 -10.97
CA ASP A 212 -17.81 -2.90 -9.78
C ASP A 212 -17.09 -2.45 -8.49
N ARG A 213 -15.95 -1.75 -8.62
CA ARG A 213 -15.26 -1.15 -7.48
C ARG A 213 -16.00 0.11 -7.01
N PRO A 214 -16.13 0.37 -5.70
CA PRO A 214 -16.75 1.60 -5.19
C PRO A 214 -15.90 2.85 -5.50
N SER A 215 -16.48 4.04 -5.33
CA SER A 215 -15.69 5.26 -5.24
C SER A 215 -15.07 5.37 -3.84
N ALA A 216 -14.03 6.19 -3.70
CA ALA A 216 -13.45 6.47 -2.37
C ALA A 216 -14.49 7.03 -1.38
N ALA A 217 -15.38 7.91 -1.86
CA ALA A 217 -16.48 8.42 -1.07
C ALA A 217 -17.46 7.32 -0.62
N ALA A 218 -17.76 6.35 -1.48
CA ALA A 218 -18.64 5.23 -1.11
C ALA A 218 -17.99 4.28 -0.10
N LEU A 219 -16.66 4.16 -0.10
CA LEU A 219 -15.93 3.36 0.91
C LEU A 219 -16.12 3.93 2.33
N LEU A 220 -16.23 5.26 2.49
CA LEU A 220 -16.43 5.90 3.80
C LEU A 220 -17.74 5.48 4.49
N GLU A 221 -18.75 5.08 3.71
CA GLU A 221 -20.05 4.64 4.21
C GLU A 221 -20.09 3.13 4.49
N HIS A 222 -18.98 2.41 4.28
CA HIS A 222 -18.96 0.96 4.43
C HIS A 222 -19.04 0.55 5.92
N PRO A 223 -19.81 -0.50 6.28
CA PRO A 223 -19.99 -0.94 7.67
C PRO A 223 -18.68 -1.20 8.43
N PHE A 224 -17.64 -1.66 7.74
CA PHE A 224 -16.31 -1.86 8.33
C PHE A 224 -15.71 -0.58 8.95
N LEU A 225 -16.01 0.60 8.39
CA LEU A 225 -15.47 1.88 8.86
C LEU A 225 -16.41 2.61 9.83
N VAL A 226 -17.71 2.36 9.74
CA VAL A 226 -18.74 3.04 10.55
C VAL A 226 -19.08 2.27 11.83
N GLY A 227 -18.77 0.96 11.88
CA GLY A 227 -19.11 0.03 12.96
C GLY A 227 -18.04 -0.18 14.03
#